data_AF-A0A7C6J2C4-F1
#
_entry.id   AF-A0A7C6J2C4-F1
#
_cell.length_a   1.000
_cell.length_b   1.000
_cell.length_c   1.000
_cell.angle_alpha   90.00
_cell.angle_beta   90.00
_cell.angle_gamma   90.00
#
_symmetry.space_group_name_H-M   'P 1'
#
loop_
_entity.id
_entity.type
_entity.pdbx_description
1 polymer ?
#
loop_
_entity_poly.entity_id
_entity_poly.type
_entity_poly.pdbx_seq_one_letter_code
_entity_poly.pdbx_strand_id
1 'polypeptide(L)'
;MRKNFKFFLLLTALFVLVGCTKTLDTPTNVRISDDVVHWDQVKEATGYVVKVGVNEHSTTTNSFDLKTLTLDTGTYQISVKATGKDKKDSKFSGPVSYVVDATTNKLETPANLVITDGVLTWNQVTGANAYLVSVNGVQVRTQQPSIDVADFVIKIGNYPVTVIAVGNGTVENSEPAQVTLNFNQNLLTLKTNELINIMLEPYGWVIGMKASDFDLSDEYEYYLEVVARNQELVEEFIKEEIVLNTFKKAQEIIVEIQESDEPYELIKQVLQNFDSYGISTDQLASLLLIANKQSLTSWFDNYEDMIA
;
A
#
# COMPACT_ATOMS: atom_id res chain seq x y z
N MET A 1 -83.11 83.30 6.92
CA MET A 1 -81.76 83.00 6.40
C MET A 1 -80.87 82.46 7.52
N ARG A 2 -80.48 81.19 7.47
CA ARG A 2 -79.16 80.67 7.89
C ARG A 2 -79.11 79.18 7.52
N LYS A 3 -78.15 78.82 6.67
CA LYS A 3 -77.98 77.50 6.02
C LYS A 3 -77.01 76.62 6.81
N ASN A 4 -77.13 75.33 6.54
CA ASN A 4 -76.69 74.21 7.36
C ASN A 4 -75.26 73.72 7.10
N PHE A 5 -74.70 73.20 8.19
CA PHE A 5 -73.69 72.14 8.37
C PHE A 5 -73.64 71.06 7.27
N LYS A 6 -72.43 70.65 6.82
CA LYS A 6 -71.87 69.28 6.99
C LYS A 6 -70.52 69.05 6.26
N PHE A 7 -69.55 68.64 7.09
CA PHE A 7 -68.40 67.74 6.91
C PHE A 7 -68.23 67.02 5.55
N PHE A 8 -67.04 67.13 4.93
CA PHE A 8 -66.62 66.28 3.81
C PHE A 8 -65.33 65.54 4.16
N LEU A 9 -65.45 64.21 4.28
CA LEU A 9 -64.41 63.26 4.65
C LEU A 9 -63.62 62.86 3.39
N LEU A 10 -62.30 63.09 3.38
CA LEU A 10 -61.42 62.69 2.29
C LEU A 10 -61.07 61.19 2.44
N LEU A 11 -61.68 60.34 1.63
CA LEU A 11 -61.44 58.89 1.60
C LEU A 11 -60.18 58.61 0.75
N THR A 12 -59.02 58.42 1.37
CA THR A 12 -57.83 57.91 0.69
C THR A 12 -57.98 56.41 0.43
N ALA A 13 -58.24 56.03 -0.82
CA ALA A 13 -58.19 54.64 -1.26
C ALA A 13 -56.73 54.18 -1.31
N LEU A 14 -56.31 53.39 -0.31
CA LEU A 14 -55.04 52.68 -0.30
C LEU A 14 -55.13 51.51 -1.29
N PHE A 15 -54.63 51.70 -2.51
CA PHE A 15 -54.46 50.63 -3.48
C PHE A 15 -53.32 49.71 -3.00
N VAL A 16 -53.66 48.61 -2.33
CA VAL A 16 -52.70 47.53 -2.08
C VAL A 16 -52.54 46.76 -3.39
N LEU A 17 -51.52 47.10 -4.17
CA LEU A 17 -51.04 46.30 -5.29
C LEU A 17 -50.47 45.00 -4.73
N VAL A 18 -51.30 43.96 -4.63
CA VAL A 18 -50.82 42.59 -4.42
C VAL A 18 -50.17 42.13 -5.72
N GLY A 19 -48.87 42.41 -5.86
CA GLY A 19 -48.06 41.84 -6.94
C GLY A 19 -48.00 40.33 -6.78
N CYS A 20 -48.75 39.60 -7.61
CA CYS A 20 -48.61 38.15 -7.70
C CYS A 20 -47.24 37.85 -8.33
N THR A 21 -46.23 37.56 -7.51
CA THR A 21 -44.91 37.14 -8.00
C THR A 21 -45.03 35.76 -8.62
N LYS A 22 -44.95 35.68 -9.95
CA LYS A 22 -44.99 34.43 -10.70
C LYS A 22 -43.85 33.49 -10.27
N THR A 23 -44.17 32.23 -10.01
CA THR A 23 -43.20 31.15 -9.73
C THR A 23 -42.65 30.59 -11.04
N LEU A 24 -41.37 30.24 -11.07
CA LEU A 24 -40.73 29.57 -12.21
C LEU A 24 -41.25 28.14 -12.40
N ASP A 25 -41.19 27.66 -13.64
CA ASP A 25 -41.51 26.27 -13.96
C ASP A 25 -40.45 25.33 -13.38
N THR A 26 -40.87 24.16 -12.89
CA THR A 26 -39.95 23.13 -12.41
C THR A 26 -39.15 22.54 -13.57
N PRO A 27 -37.81 22.38 -13.46
CA PRO A 27 -37.01 21.70 -14.47
C PRO A 27 -37.56 20.32 -14.86
N THR A 28 -37.64 20.05 -16.16
CA THR A 28 -38.09 18.78 -16.75
C THR A 28 -36.96 18.05 -17.45
N ASN A 29 -37.19 16.78 -17.78
CA ASN A 29 -36.24 15.94 -18.53
C ASN A 29 -34.86 15.85 -17.87
N VAL A 30 -34.86 15.79 -16.53
CA VAL A 30 -33.65 15.60 -15.72
C VAL A 30 -33.12 14.21 -16.00
N ARG A 31 -31.86 14.13 -16.44
CA ARG A 31 -31.19 12.89 -16.83
C ARG A 31 -29.69 12.99 -16.59
N ILE A 32 -29.05 11.84 -16.45
CA ILE A 32 -27.60 11.74 -16.26
C ILE A 32 -27.01 11.05 -17.49
N SER A 33 -25.95 11.63 -18.03
CA SER A 33 -25.10 11.01 -19.07
C SER A 33 -23.65 11.38 -18.77
N ASP A 34 -22.76 10.39 -18.77
CA ASP A 34 -21.31 10.59 -18.57
C ASP A 34 -20.96 11.44 -17.33
N ASP A 35 -21.61 11.14 -16.20
CA ASP A 35 -21.44 11.86 -14.91
C ASP A 35 -21.89 13.32 -14.92
N VAL A 36 -22.59 13.76 -15.98
CA VAL A 36 -23.18 15.10 -16.08
C VAL A 36 -24.70 15.01 -15.99
N VAL A 37 -25.26 15.80 -15.07
CA VAL A 37 -26.72 15.99 -14.97
C VAL A 37 -27.15 17.05 -15.96
N HIS A 38 -28.17 16.73 -16.76
CA HIS A 38 -28.78 17.61 -17.75
C HIS A 38 -30.28 17.77 -17.52
N TRP A 39 -30.82 18.94 -17.84
CA TRP A 39 -32.25 19.23 -17.80
C TRP A 39 -32.64 20.24 -18.88
N ASP A 40 -33.94 20.37 -19.13
CA ASP A 40 -34.47 21.37 -20.07
C ASP A 40 -34.36 22.78 -19.48
N GLN A 41 -33.96 23.75 -20.30
CA GLN A 41 -33.84 25.14 -19.86
C GLN A 41 -35.20 25.72 -19.46
N VAL A 42 -35.27 26.28 -18.25
CA VAL A 42 -36.47 26.96 -17.74
C VAL A 42 -36.47 28.41 -18.20
N LYS A 43 -37.57 28.83 -18.85
CA LYS A 43 -37.75 30.21 -19.33
C LYS A 43 -37.78 31.19 -18.15
N GLU A 44 -37.12 32.34 -18.30
CA GLU A 44 -36.97 33.39 -17.26
C GLU A 44 -36.12 32.98 -16.04
N ALA A 45 -35.54 31.77 -16.01
CA ALA A 45 -34.58 31.40 -14.98
C ALA A 45 -33.24 32.12 -15.19
N THR A 46 -32.65 32.60 -14.10
CA THR A 46 -31.30 33.20 -14.08
C THR A 46 -30.22 32.23 -13.62
N GLY A 47 -30.62 31.07 -13.09
CA GLY A 47 -29.74 29.99 -12.70
C GLY A 47 -30.52 28.79 -12.16
N TYR A 48 -29.79 27.86 -11.55
CA TYR A 48 -30.31 26.63 -11.01
C TYR A 48 -29.58 26.25 -9.72
N VAL A 49 -30.26 25.48 -8.88
CA VAL A 49 -29.66 24.78 -7.75
C VAL A 49 -29.81 23.28 -7.99
N VAL A 50 -28.69 22.57 -8.00
CA VAL A 50 -28.59 21.12 -8.07
C VAL A 50 -28.36 20.60 -6.67
N LYS A 51 -29.30 19.81 -6.17
CA LYS A 51 -29.19 19.13 -4.89
C LYS A 51 -28.68 17.72 -5.10
N VAL A 52 -27.53 17.39 -4.53
CA VAL A 52 -26.89 16.06 -4.56
C VAL A 52 -26.91 15.49 -3.14
N GLY A 53 -27.82 14.55 -2.87
CA GLY A 53 -28.07 14.09 -1.51
C GLY A 53 -28.59 15.21 -0.62
N VAL A 54 -27.79 15.65 0.35
CA VAL A 54 -28.13 16.76 1.26
C VAL A 54 -27.51 18.11 0.86
N ASN A 55 -26.53 18.10 -0.05
CA ASN A 55 -25.77 19.28 -0.43
C ASN A 55 -26.38 19.97 -1.65
N GLU A 56 -26.29 21.30 -1.71
CA GLU A 56 -26.83 22.13 -2.79
C GLU A 56 -25.71 22.90 -3.51
N HIS A 57 -25.73 22.89 -4.84
CA HIS A 57 -24.74 23.51 -5.71
C HIS A 57 -25.42 24.42 -6.73
N SER A 58 -24.92 25.64 -6.89
CA SER A 58 -25.49 26.61 -7.84
C SER A 58 -24.78 26.55 -9.19
N THR A 59 -25.55 26.70 -10.28
CA THR A 59 -25.02 26.86 -11.63
C THR A 59 -25.90 27.80 -12.45
N THR A 60 -25.34 28.42 -13.49
CA THR A 60 -26.07 29.28 -14.43
C THR A 60 -26.45 28.56 -15.72
N THR A 61 -25.91 27.36 -15.95
CA THR A 61 -26.18 26.52 -17.13
C THR A 61 -27.23 25.46 -16.82
N ASN A 62 -27.83 24.84 -17.84
CA ASN A 62 -28.77 23.74 -17.70
C ASN A 62 -28.11 22.36 -17.61
N SER A 63 -26.89 22.33 -17.06
CA SER A 63 -26.12 21.12 -16.81
C SER A 63 -25.18 21.30 -15.62
N PHE A 64 -24.79 20.20 -14.99
CA PHE A 64 -23.85 20.18 -13.87
C PHE A 64 -23.00 18.91 -13.88
N ASP A 65 -21.68 19.07 -13.88
CA ASP A 65 -20.70 17.97 -13.88
C ASP A 65 -20.46 17.49 -12.44
N LEU A 66 -20.88 16.25 -12.17
CA LEU A 66 -20.78 15.63 -10.84
C LEU A 66 -19.34 15.28 -10.46
N LYS A 67 -18.40 15.19 -11.42
CA LYS A 67 -16.97 14.94 -11.15
C LYS A 67 -16.27 16.12 -10.49
N THR A 68 -16.92 17.28 -10.49
CA THR A 68 -16.43 18.46 -9.75
C THR A 68 -16.60 18.29 -8.23
N LEU A 69 -17.35 17.28 -7.80
CA LEU A 69 -17.61 16.96 -6.40
C LEU A 69 -16.76 15.76 -5.95
N THR A 70 -16.28 15.80 -4.71
CA THR A 70 -15.75 14.62 -4.02
C THR A 70 -16.93 13.91 -3.33
N LEU A 71 -17.41 12.82 -3.93
CA LEU A 71 -18.51 12.01 -3.40
C LEU A 71 -17.96 10.65 -2.97
N ASP A 72 -18.41 10.17 -1.80
CA ASP A 72 -18.13 8.81 -1.35
C ASP A 72 -18.91 7.78 -2.19
N THR A 73 -18.51 6.52 -2.12
CA THR A 73 -19.25 5.43 -2.76
C THR A 73 -20.68 5.36 -2.23
N GLY A 74 -21.65 5.29 -3.13
CA GLY A 74 -23.05 5.25 -2.73
C GLY A 74 -24.01 5.71 -3.82
N THR A 75 -25.31 5.69 -3.48
CA THR A 75 -26.36 6.20 -4.34
C THR A 75 -26.84 7.56 -3.87
N TYR A 76 -26.72 8.57 -4.73
CA TYR A 76 -27.16 9.92 -4.48
C TYR A 76 -28.45 10.22 -5.24
N GLN A 77 -29.41 10.85 -4.56
CA GLN A 77 -30.60 11.39 -5.20
C GLN A 77 -30.28 12.81 -5.67
N ILE A 78 -30.43 13.05 -6.98
CA ILE A 78 -30.18 14.35 -7.58
C ILE A 78 -31.49 15.00 -7.99
N SER A 79 -31.70 16.24 -7.55
CA SER A 79 -32.86 17.03 -7.95
C SER A 79 -32.46 18.46 -8.28
N VAL A 80 -33.18 19.10 -9.19
CA VAL A 80 -32.82 20.45 -9.68
C VAL A 80 -34.00 21.40 -9.52
N LYS A 81 -33.76 22.62 -9.05
CA LYS A 81 -34.72 23.73 -9.10
C LYS A 81 -34.17 24.90 -9.91
N ALA A 82 -35.05 25.65 -10.54
CA ALA A 82 -34.71 26.90 -11.23
C ALA A 82 -34.78 28.08 -10.25
N THR A 83 -33.81 28.99 -10.36
CA THR A 83 -33.75 30.23 -9.56
C THR A 83 -33.95 31.45 -10.45
N GLY A 84 -34.62 32.46 -9.91
CA GLY A 84 -34.95 33.70 -10.62
C GLY A 84 -34.61 34.91 -9.77
N LYS A 85 -34.22 36.01 -10.42
CA LYS A 85 -33.92 37.28 -9.74
C LYS A 85 -35.17 37.96 -9.16
N ASP A 86 -36.21 38.08 -9.98
CA ASP A 86 -37.46 38.80 -9.66
C ASP A 86 -38.70 37.86 -9.69
N LYS A 87 -38.45 36.55 -9.58
CA LYS A 87 -39.46 35.48 -9.63
C LYS A 87 -39.23 34.55 -8.44
N LYS A 88 -40.28 33.86 -8.01
CA LYS A 88 -40.11 32.80 -7.01
C LYS A 88 -39.43 31.59 -7.65
N ASP A 89 -38.45 31.02 -6.97
CA ASP A 89 -37.82 29.75 -7.33
C ASP A 89 -38.87 28.67 -7.61
N SER A 90 -38.53 27.76 -8.53
CA SER A 90 -39.37 26.58 -8.77
C SER A 90 -39.29 25.62 -7.58
N LYS A 91 -40.19 24.62 -7.59
CA LYS A 91 -39.95 23.40 -6.80
C LYS A 91 -38.75 22.64 -7.39
N PHE A 92 -38.13 21.77 -6.59
CA PHE A 92 -37.22 20.77 -7.10
C PHE A 92 -37.95 19.80 -8.04
N SER A 93 -37.23 19.31 -9.05
CA SER A 93 -37.67 18.21 -9.91
C SER A 93 -37.91 16.93 -9.10
N GLY A 94 -38.55 15.94 -9.75
CA GLY A 94 -38.41 14.55 -9.28
C GLY A 94 -36.92 14.15 -9.27
N PRO A 95 -36.49 13.31 -8.32
CA PRO A 95 -35.10 12.94 -8.21
C PRO A 95 -34.70 11.94 -9.31
N VAL A 96 -33.44 11.99 -9.73
CA VAL A 96 -32.76 10.94 -10.48
C VAL A 96 -31.66 10.33 -9.63
N SER A 97 -31.48 9.02 -9.72
CA SER A 97 -30.42 8.32 -8.99
C SER A 97 -29.10 8.42 -9.73
N TYR A 98 -28.07 8.86 -9.04
CA TYR A 98 -26.68 8.77 -9.46
C TYR A 98 -25.96 7.75 -8.58
N VAL A 99 -25.28 6.79 -9.19
CA VAL A 99 -24.52 5.77 -8.45
C VAL A 99 -23.04 6.11 -8.62
N VAL A 100 -22.39 6.43 -7.52
CA VAL A 100 -20.93 6.43 -7.45
C VAL A 100 -20.55 5.00 -7.15
N ASP A 101 -20.30 4.25 -8.22
CA ASP A 101 -19.78 2.89 -8.09
C ASP A 101 -18.43 2.95 -7.40
N ALA A 102 -18.12 1.91 -6.63
CA ALA A 102 -16.75 1.59 -6.27
C ALA A 102 -16.00 1.20 -7.56
N THR A 103 -15.73 2.17 -8.44
CA THR A 103 -14.62 2.05 -9.37
C THR A 103 -13.41 1.91 -8.47
N THR A 104 -12.93 0.67 -8.42
CA THR A 104 -12.14 0.13 -7.32
C THR A 104 -11.02 1.09 -6.98
N ASN A 105 -11.13 1.75 -5.83
CA ASN A 105 -10.03 2.53 -5.27
C ASN A 105 -8.99 1.55 -4.71
N LYS A 106 -8.53 0.65 -5.58
CA LYS A 106 -7.75 -0.54 -5.32
C LYS A 106 -6.63 -0.57 -6.34
N LEU A 107 -5.43 -0.87 -5.89
CA LEU A 107 -4.27 -0.95 -6.77
C LEU A 107 -4.39 -2.08 -7.79
N GLU A 108 -3.76 -1.89 -8.94
CA GLU A 108 -3.60 -2.95 -9.93
C GLU A 108 -2.82 -4.13 -9.34
N THR A 109 -3.23 -5.33 -9.68
CA THR A 109 -2.51 -6.56 -9.33
C THR A 109 -1.12 -6.55 -9.98
N PRO A 110 -0.03 -6.79 -9.23
CA PRO A 110 1.30 -6.93 -9.79
C PRO A 110 1.33 -7.90 -10.97
N ALA A 111 1.90 -7.48 -12.09
CA ALA A 111 1.94 -8.24 -13.33
C ALA A 111 3.38 -8.61 -13.71
N ASN A 112 3.53 -9.62 -14.58
CA ASN A 112 4.82 -10.09 -15.10
C ASN A 112 5.80 -10.52 -14.00
N LEU A 113 5.34 -11.33 -13.05
CA LEU A 113 6.21 -11.88 -12.02
C LEU A 113 7.20 -12.86 -12.67
N VAL A 114 8.49 -12.59 -12.53
CA VAL A 114 9.58 -13.42 -13.04
C VAL A 114 10.61 -13.62 -11.94
N ILE A 115 11.02 -14.88 -11.75
CA ILE A 115 12.14 -15.24 -10.86
C ILE A 115 13.33 -15.65 -11.71
N THR A 116 14.45 -14.95 -11.56
CA THR A 116 15.74 -15.29 -12.18
C THR A 116 16.80 -15.33 -11.09
N ASP A 117 17.52 -16.45 -10.97
CA ASP A 117 18.58 -16.64 -9.96
C ASP A 117 18.16 -16.29 -8.53
N GLY A 118 16.90 -16.59 -8.17
CA GLY A 118 16.32 -16.30 -6.86
C GLY A 118 15.72 -14.90 -6.70
N VAL A 119 15.99 -13.99 -7.64
CA VAL A 119 15.47 -12.63 -7.64
C VAL A 119 14.11 -12.57 -8.31
N LEU A 120 13.09 -12.25 -7.55
CA LEU A 120 11.74 -11.97 -8.03
C LEU A 120 11.65 -10.52 -8.51
N THR A 121 11.13 -10.33 -9.73
CA THR A 121 10.84 -9.02 -10.33
C THR A 121 9.40 -8.98 -10.85
N TRP A 122 8.80 -7.78 -10.91
CA TRP A 122 7.47 -7.55 -11.46
C TRP A 122 7.35 -6.13 -12.01
N ASN A 123 6.25 -5.84 -12.70
CA ASN A 123 5.95 -4.48 -13.15
C ASN A 123 5.63 -3.56 -11.96
N GLN A 124 6.18 -2.34 -11.98
CA GLN A 124 5.80 -1.32 -11.00
C GLN A 124 4.30 -0.99 -11.08
N VAL A 125 3.63 -1.00 -9.92
CA VAL A 125 2.21 -0.64 -9.79
C VAL A 125 2.10 0.85 -9.44
N THR A 126 1.40 1.61 -10.29
CA THR A 126 1.23 3.05 -10.09
C THR A 126 0.39 3.31 -8.84
N GLY A 127 0.86 4.22 -7.96
CA GLY A 127 0.17 4.56 -6.72
C GLY A 127 0.41 3.57 -5.57
N ALA A 128 1.18 2.51 -5.77
CA ALA A 128 1.60 1.63 -4.68
C ALA A 128 2.63 2.31 -3.78
N ASN A 129 2.40 2.29 -2.47
CA ASN A 129 3.36 2.78 -1.48
C ASN A 129 4.49 1.79 -1.21
N ALA A 130 4.21 0.49 -1.38
CA ALA A 130 5.16 -0.61 -1.21
C ALA A 130 4.57 -1.89 -1.80
N TYR A 131 5.28 -2.99 -1.62
CA TYR A 131 4.83 -4.35 -1.91
C TYR A 131 5.02 -5.23 -0.67
N LEU A 132 4.06 -6.13 -0.44
CA LEU A 132 4.17 -7.21 0.53
C LEU A 132 4.41 -8.51 -0.24
N VAL A 133 5.60 -9.09 -0.05
CA VAL A 133 6.00 -10.35 -0.68
C VAL A 133 5.96 -11.45 0.36
N SER A 134 5.28 -12.56 0.07
CA SER A 134 5.26 -13.73 0.95
C SER A 134 5.90 -14.92 0.27
N VAL A 135 6.87 -15.56 0.92
CA VAL A 135 7.54 -16.79 0.45
C VAL A 135 7.87 -17.65 1.67
N ASN A 136 7.62 -18.96 1.58
CA ASN A 136 7.88 -19.89 2.69
C ASN A 136 7.21 -19.44 4.02
N GLY A 137 6.07 -18.75 3.96
CA GLY A 137 5.38 -18.14 5.10
C GLY A 137 6.10 -16.97 5.79
N VAL A 138 7.27 -16.54 5.28
CA VAL A 138 7.91 -15.27 5.63
C VAL A 138 7.26 -14.17 4.79
N GLN A 139 6.91 -13.05 5.44
CA GLN A 139 6.39 -11.86 4.76
C GLN A 139 7.39 -10.71 4.85
N VAL A 140 7.68 -10.10 3.71
CA VAL A 140 8.65 -9.01 3.61
C VAL A 140 8.07 -7.84 2.85
N ARG A 141 8.31 -6.64 3.37
CA ARG A 141 7.90 -5.39 2.75
C ARG A 141 9.06 -4.80 1.97
N THR A 142 8.83 -4.44 0.71
CA THR A 142 9.82 -3.74 -0.13
C THR A 142 9.18 -2.55 -0.85
N GLN A 143 9.94 -1.49 -1.10
CA GLN A 143 9.51 -0.36 -1.92
C GLN A 143 9.82 -0.56 -3.40
N GLN A 144 10.77 -1.45 -3.71
CA GLN A 144 11.20 -1.73 -5.07
C GLN A 144 10.36 -2.86 -5.67
N PRO A 145 10.12 -2.86 -7.00
CA PRO A 145 9.41 -3.95 -7.68
C PRO A 145 10.32 -5.17 -7.92
N SER A 146 11.20 -5.45 -6.95
CA SER A 146 12.20 -6.50 -6.98
C SER A 146 12.59 -6.88 -5.55
N ILE A 147 12.82 -8.18 -5.32
CA ILE A 147 13.39 -8.70 -4.08
C ILE A 147 14.02 -10.08 -4.32
N ASP A 148 15.13 -10.36 -3.66
CA ASP A 148 15.70 -11.70 -3.63
C ASP A 148 14.88 -12.60 -2.72
N VAL A 149 14.04 -13.47 -3.31
CA VAL A 149 13.16 -14.35 -2.54
C VAL A 149 13.85 -15.65 -2.11
N ALA A 150 15.01 -15.95 -2.69
CA ALA A 150 15.80 -17.11 -2.33
C ALA A 150 16.49 -16.94 -0.98
N ASP A 151 16.73 -15.71 -0.53
CA ASP A 151 17.24 -15.43 0.82
C ASP A 151 16.32 -15.93 1.95
N PHE A 152 15.04 -16.22 1.66
CA PHE A 152 14.04 -16.72 2.63
C PHE A 152 13.83 -18.23 2.56
N VAL A 153 14.67 -18.95 1.84
CA VAL A 153 14.56 -20.39 1.61
C VAL A 153 15.93 -21.04 1.72
N ILE A 154 16.01 -22.11 2.52
CA ILE A 154 17.26 -22.85 2.74
C ILE A 154 17.18 -24.31 2.28
N LYS A 155 15.98 -24.79 1.93
CA LYS A 155 15.75 -26.18 1.53
C LYS A 155 15.33 -26.25 0.07
N ILE A 156 15.81 -27.28 -0.60
CA ILE A 156 15.40 -27.59 -1.98
C ILE A 156 13.90 -27.88 -2.01
N GLY A 157 13.19 -27.19 -2.89
CA GLY A 157 11.74 -27.28 -2.96
C GLY A 157 11.11 -26.28 -3.92
N ASN A 158 9.79 -26.36 -4.02
CA ASN A 158 8.99 -25.39 -4.76
C ASN A 158 8.19 -24.57 -3.76
N TYR A 159 8.37 -23.25 -3.81
CA TYR A 159 7.77 -22.33 -2.85
C TYR A 159 6.83 -21.37 -3.58
N PRO A 160 5.53 -21.34 -3.23
CA PRO A 160 4.65 -20.31 -3.76
C PRO A 160 5.11 -18.96 -3.21
N VAL A 161 5.22 -17.99 -4.11
CA VAL A 161 5.57 -16.61 -3.80
C VAL A 161 4.40 -15.74 -4.18
N THR A 162 3.92 -14.92 -3.26
CA THR A 162 2.83 -13.98 -3.51
C THR A 162 3.32 -12.54 -3.40
N VAL A 163 2.76 -11.65 -4.23
CA VAL A 163 3.05 -10.21 -4.19
C VAL A 163 1.74 -9.44 -4.14
N ILE A 164 1.63 -8.54 -3.17
CA ILE A 164 0.50 -7.61 -3.03
C ILE A 164 1.05 -6.18 -3.11
N ALA A 165 0.52 -5.36 -4.00
CA ALA A 165 0.79 -3.92 -3.99
C ALA A 165 0.02 -3.28 -2.83
N VAL A 166 0.73 -2.52 -1.99
CA VAL A 166 0.19 -1.96 -0.76
C VAL A 166 -0.18 -0.50 -0.98
N GLY A 167 -1.46 -0.19 -0.72
CA GLY A 167 -2.00 1.16 -0.80
C GLY A 167 -1.61 2.05 0.39
N ASN A 168 -2.16 3.25 0.41
CA ASN A 168 -1.85 4.28 1.41
C ASN A 168 -2.96 4.45 2.48
N GLY A 169 -3.91 3.52 2.54
CA GLY A 169 -5.05 3.55 3.47
C GLY A 169 -6.27 4.29 2.91
N THR A 170 -6.10 5.18 1.92
CA THR A 170 -7.22 5.66 1.10
C THR A 170 -7.39 4.82 -0.15
N VAL A 171 -6.29 4.36 -0.76
CA VAL A 171 -6.30 3.32 -1.81
C VAL A 171 -6.12 1.94 -1.15
N GLU A 172 -6.98 0.98 -1.52
CA GLU A 172 -6.93 -0.41 -1.10
C GLU A 172 -5.76 -1.17 -1.76
N ASN A 173 -5.29 -2.21 -1.08
CA ASN A 173 -4.26 -3.12 -1.60
C ASN A 173 -4.75 -3.87 -2.83
N SER A 174 -3.85 -4.26 -3.73
CA SER A 174 -4.20 -5.08 -4.89
C SER A 174 -4.68 -6.50 -4.50
N GLU A 175 -5.22 -7.24 -5.46
CA GLU A 175 -5.26 -8.71 -5.33
C GLU A 175 -3.82 -9.27 -5.30
N PRO A 176 -3.61 -10.45 -4.70
CA PRO A 176 -2.29 -11.10 -4.72
C PRO A 176 -1.99 -11.65 -6.13
N ALA A 177 -0.82 -11.31 -6.64
CA ALA A 177 -0.20 -12.03 -7.74
C ALA A 177 0.62 -13.21 -7.21
N GLN A 178 0.77 -14.28 -7.98
CA GLN A 178 1.51 -15.47 -7.56
C GLN A 178 2.49 -15.96 -8.62
N VAL A 179 3.62 -16.48 -8.16
CA VAL A 179 4.62 -17.22 -8.96
C VAL A 179 5.23 -18.31 -8.06
N THR A 180 6.00 -19.24 -8.62
CA THR A 180 6.68 -20.29 -7.85
C THR A 180 8.18 -20.14 -7.95
N LEU A 181 8.84 -20.06 -6.81
CA LEU A 181 10.30 -20.21 -6.70
C LEU A 181 10.63 -21.70 -6.75
N ASN A 182 11.40 -22.12 -7.76
CA ASN A 182 12.04 -23.42 -7.79
C ASN A 182 13.42 -23.30 -7.14
N PHE A 183 13.50 -23.58 -5.84
CA PHE A 183 14.77 -23.58 -5.11
C PHE A 183 15.44 -24.94 -5.31
N ASN A 184 16.38 -25.01 -6.25
CA ASN A 184 17.08 -26.24 -6.63
C ASN A 184 18.55 -26.21 -6.19
N GLN A 185 19.29 -27.28 -6.49
CA GLN A 185 20.70 -27.40 -6.09
C GLN A 185 21.58 -26.26 -6.66
N ASN A 186 21.32 -25.80 -7.89
CA ASN A 186 22.10 -24.70 -8.47
C ASN A 186 21.86 -23.40 -7.71
N LEU A 187 20.61 -23.10 -7.35
CA LEU A 187 20.27 -21.91 -6.60
C LEU A 187 20.79 -22.00 -5.15
N LEU A 188 20.73 -23.17 -4.52
CA LEU A 188 21.35 -23.41 -3.22
C LEU A 188 22.87 -23.15 -3.28
N THR A 189 23.56 -23.70 -4.27
CA THR A 189 25.00 -23.44 -4.47
C THR A 189 25.30 -21.96 -4.72
N LEU A 190 24.46 -21.27 -5.49
CA LEU A 190 24.61 -19.82 -5.70
C LEU A 190 24.52 -19.05 -4.37
N LYS A 191 23.50 -19.34 -3.54
CA LYS A 191 23.31 -18.67 -2.24
C LYS A 191 24.42 -19.00 -1.24
N THR A 192 24.89 -20.26 -1.22
CA THR A 192 26.06 -20.64 -0.42
C THR A 192 27.31 -19.88 -0.85
N ASN A 193 27.55 -19.74 -2.15
CA ASN A 193 28.70 -19.01 -2.67
C ASN A 193 28.63 -17.50 -2.36
N GLU A 194 27.44 -16.89 -2.40
CA GLU A 194 27.26 -15.50 -1.97
C GLU A 194 27.70 -15.28 -0.52
N LEU A 195 27.30 -16.17 0.40
CA LEU A 195 27.70 -16.10 1.80
C LEU A 195 29.22 -16.28 1.98
N ILE A 196 29.82 -17.21 1.23
CA ILE A 196 31.26 -17.42 1.29
C ILE A 196 32.01 -16.20 0.77
N ASN A 197 31.55 -15.59 -0.32
CA ASN A 197 32.17 -14.38 -0.86
C ASN A 197 32.14 -13.23 0.15
N ILE A 198 31.05 -13.05 0.91
CA ILE A 198 30.98 -12.06 2.00
C ILE A 198 32.08 -12.33 3.05
N MET A 199 32.36 -13.58 3.37
CA MET A 199 33.42 -13.93 4.32
C MET A 199 34.85 -13.82 3.74
N LEU A 200 34.98 -13.72 2.42
CA LEU A 200 36.25 -13.57 1.70
C LEU A 200 36.57 -12.12 1.34
N GLU A 201 35.56 -11.25 1.29
CA GLU A 201 35.65 -9.82 0.99
C GLU A 201 36.78 -9.08 1.75
N PRO A 202 37.03 -9.32 3.05
CA PRO A 202 38.08 -8.62 3.81
C PRO A 202 39.50 -8.92 3.32
N TYR A 203 39.68 -10.05 2.63
CA TYR A 203 40.95 -10.46 2.05
C TYR A 203 41.08 -9.97 0.59
N GLY A 204 40.05 -9.30 0.06
CA GLY A 204 39.97 -8.95 -1.37
C GLY A 204 39.75 -10.17 -2.28
N TRP A 205 39.23 -11.28 -1.72
CA TRP A 205 39.10 -12.54 -2.45
C TRP A 205 37.66 -12.85 -2.82
N VAL A 206 37.52 -13.70 -3.84
CA VAL A 206 36.24 -14.28 -4.26
C VAL A 206 36.41 -15.77 -4.56
N ILE A 207 35.33 -16.54 -4.48
CA ILE A 207 35.35 -17.94 -4.91
C ILE A 207 35.82 -18.06 -6.36
N GLY A 208 36.65 -19.08 -6.61
CA GLY A 208 37.09 -19.46 -7.94
C GLY A 208 38.37 -18.78 -8.41
N MET A 209 39.05 -18.00 -7.56
CA MET A 209 40.40 -17.52 -7.83
C MET A 209 41.35 -18.70 -8.08
N LYS A 210 42.30 -18.47 -8.98
CA LYS A 210 43.28 -19.43 -9.46
C LYS A 210 44.65 -19.10 -8.87
N ALA A 211 45.57 -20.07 -8.87
CA ALA A 211 46.95 -19.84 -8.43
C ALA A 211 47.64 -18.66 -9.14
N SER A 212 47.25 -18.35 -10.38
CA SER A 212 47.76 -17.21 -11.14
C SER A 212 47.32 -15.84 -10.61
N ASP A 213 46.31 -15.81 -9.74
CA ASP A 213 45.76 -14.58 -9.17
C ASP A 213 46.52 -14.16 -7.90
N PHE A 214 47.57 -14.92 -7.52
CA PHE A 214 48.39 -14.72 -6.32
C PHE A 214 49.87 -14.60 -6.71
N ASP A 215 50.60 -13.75 -5.97
CA ASP A 215 52.03 -13.55 -6.21
C ASP A 215 52.88 -14.71 -5.66
N LEU A 216 52.37 -15.39 -4.61
CA LEU A 216 53.05 -16.48 -3.92
C LEU A 216 52.17 -17.74 -3.86
N SER A 217 52.78 -18.91 -3.99
CA SER A 217 52.08 -20.20 -3.87
C SER A 217 51.40 -20.38 -2.52
N ASP A 218 52.05 -19.92 -1.46
CA ASP A 218 51.59 -20.11 -0.08
C ASP A 218 50.33 -19.25 0.20
N GLU A 219 50.16 -18.12 -0.50
CA GLU A 219 48.94 -17.32 -0.45
C GLU A 219 47.76 -18.03 -1.11
N TYR A 220 48.01 -18.71 -2.24
CA TYR A 220 46.98 -19.51 -2.90
C TYR A 220 46.57 -20.73 -2.04
N GLU A 221 47.53 -21.40 -1.40
CA GLU A 221 47.24 -22.48 -0.46
C GLU A 221 46.41 -21.98 0.73
N TYR A 222 46.77 -20.84 1.31
CA TYR A 222 46.00 -20.22 2.38
C TYR A 222 44.58 -19.82 1.94
N TYR A 223 44.42 -19.26 0.73
CA TYR A 223 43.10 -18.99 0.15
C TYR A 223 42.25 -20.27 0.05
N LEU A 224 42.82 -21.39 -0.43
CA LEU A 224 42.10 -22.66 -0.51
C LEU A 224 41.65 -23.16 0.87
N GLU A 225 42.50 -23.05 1.89
CA GLU A 225 42.16 -23.40 3.27
C GLU A 225 41.02 -22.53 3.82
N VAL A 226 41.07 -21.22 3.58
CA VAL A 226 40.02 -20.28 4.01
C VAL A 226 38.70 -20.58 3.31
N VAL A 227 38.70 -20.85 1.99
CA VAL A 227 37.51 -21.23 1.24
C VAL A 227 36.91 -22.53 1.78
N ALA A 228 37.73 -23.57 1.99
CA ALA A 228 37.26 -24.86 2.51
C ALA A 228 36.63 -24.72 3.91
N ARG A 229 37.29 -23.99 4.81
CA ARG A 229 36.74 -23.70 6.15
C ARG A 229 35.42 -22.92 6.06
N ASN A 230 35.35 -21.91 5.20
CA ASN A 230 34.15 -21.11 5.02
C ASN A 230 32.99 -21.92 4.41
N GLN A 231 33.29 -22.87 3.51
CA GLN A 231 32.31 -23.83 2.99
C GLN A 231 31.75 -24.72 4.10
N GLU A 232 32.62 -25.33 4.91
CA GLU A 232 32.19 -26.16 6.05
C GLU A 232 31.32 -25.35 7.02
N LEU A 233 31.72 -24.12 7.34
CA LEU A 233 30.94 -23.22 8.19
C LEU A 233 29.55 -22.95 7.62
N VAL A 234 29.44 -22.56 6.35
CA VAL A 234 28.14 -22.26 5.73
C VAL A 234 27.26 -23.51 5.64
N GLU A 235 27.83 -24.65 5.27
CA GLU A 235 27.12 -25.94 5.26
C GLU A 235 26.63 -26.34 6.65
N GLU A 236 27.36 -26.01 7.70
CA GLU A 236 26.91 -26.18 9.08
C GLU A 236 25.82 -25.18 9.47
N PHE A 237 25.95 -23.91 9.10
CA PHE A 237 24.95 -22.87 9.42
C PHE A 237 23.57 -23.15 8.82
N ILE A 238 23.50 -23.80 7.65
CA ILE A 238 22.23 -24.15 7.00
C ILE A 238 21.64 -25.48 7.49
N LYS A 239 22.36 -26.26 8.30
CA LYS A 239 21.82 -27.50 8.88
C LYS A 239 20.78 -27.18 9.94
N GLU A 240 19.58 -27.68 9.70
CA GLU A 240 18.40 -27.54 10.58
C GLU A 240 18.70 -27.87 12.06
N GLU A 241 19.47 -28.93 12.31
CA GLU A 241 19.86 -29.34 13.66
C GLU A 241 20.71 -28.30 14.39
N ILE A 242 21.66 -27.66 13.69
CA ILE A 242 22.57 -26.67 14.27
C ILE A 242 21.81 -25.38 14.60
N VAL A 243 20.94 -24.93 13.70
CA VAL A 243 20.05 -23.78 13.93
C VAL A 243 19.19 -24.03 15.16
N LEU A 244 18.50 -25.18 15.23
CA LEU A 244 17.66 -25.54 16.36
C LEU A 244 18.45 -25.63 17.66
N ASN A 245 19.63 -26.25 17.65
CA ASN A 245 20.46 -26.38 18.83
C ASN A 245 20.98 -25.01 19.30
N THR A 246 21.36 -24.13 18.37
CA THR A 246 21.80 -22.76 18.67
C THR A 246 20.66 -21.95 19.26
N PHE A 247 19.47 -22.05 18.67
CA PHE A 247 18.26 -21.38 19.18
C PHE A 247 17.87 -21.88 20.57
N LYS A 248 17.87 -23.20 20.81
CA LYS A 248 17.62 -23.80 22.13
C LYS A 248 18.64 -23.38 23.16
N LYS A 249 19.93 -23.39 22.82
CA LYS A 249 20.99 -22.87 23.71
C LYS A 249 20.79 -21.40 24.05
N ALA A 250 20.39 -20.58 23.08
CA ALA A 250 20.07 -19.18 23.33
C ALA A 250 18.87 -19.03 24.29
N GLN A 251 17.83 -19.86 24.14
CA GLN A 251 16.70 -19.91 25.08
C GLN A 251 17.16 -20.32 26.48
N GLU A 252 18.02 -21.34 26.62
CA GLU A 252 18.59 -21.79 27.90
C GLU A 252 19.40 -20.68 28.60
N ILE A 253 20.35 -20.06 27.89
CA ILE A 253 21.20 -18.98 28.43
C ILE A 253 20.34 -17.82 28.96
N ILE A 254 19.29 -17.45 28.24
CA ILE A 254 18.46 -16.30 28.61
C ILE A 254 17.54 -16.62 29.79
N VAL A 255 17.11 -17.89 29.94
CA VAL A 255 16.41 -18.37 31.14
C VAL A 255 17.29 -18.23 32.39
N GLU A 256 18.59 -18.50 32.28
CA GLU A 256 19.56 -18.43 33.39
C GLU A 256 19.90 -16.99 33.85
N ILE A 257 19.56 -15.96 33.07
CA ILE A 257 19.70 -14.55 33.50
C ILE A 257 18.73 -14.29 34.67
N GLN A 258 19.27 -14.15 35.88
CA GLN A 258 18.48 -13.88 37.09
C GLN A 258 18.08 -12.40 37.20
N GLU A 259 16.77 -12.18 37.13
CA GLU A 259 15.94 -11.04 37.54
C GLU A 259 16.53 -9.60 37.46
N SER A 260 15.88 -8.79 36.62
CA SER A 260 15.76 -7.31 36.65
C SER A 260 16.56 -6.45 35.66
N ASP A 261 17.21 -7.03 34.67
CA ASP A 261 17.59 -6.24 33.49
C ASP A 261 16.38 -6.17 32.53
N GLU A 262 15.51 -5.17 32.73
CA GLU A 262 14.36 -4.81 31.87
C GLU A 262 14.62 -4.93 30.34
N PRO A 263 15.81 -4.64 29.78
CA PRO A 263 16.07 -4.81 28.34
C PRO A 263 15.94 -6.25 27.84
N TYR A 264 16.15 -7.25 28.71
CA TYR A 264 16.18 -8.65 28.31
C TYR A 264 14.87 -9.39 28.57
N GLU A 265 13.94 -8.85 29.36
CA GLU A 265 12.62 -9.48 29.56
C GLU A 265 11.81 -9.55 28.27
N LEU A 266 11.89 -8.52 27.43
CA LEU A 266 11.26 -8.55 26.10
C LEU A 266 11.92 -9.61 25.19
N ILE A 267 13.25 -9.73 25.23
CA ILE A 267 14.01 -10.71 24.45
C ILE A 267 13.67 -12.14 24.92
N LYS A 268 13.54 -12.32 26.23
CA LYS A 268 13.15 -13.57 26.91
C LYS A 268 11.74 -13.98 26.51
N GLN A 269 10.79 -13.05 26.51
CA GLN A 269 9.42 -13.29 26.02
C GLN A 269 9.39 -13.62 24.52
N VAL A 270 10.13 -12.88 23.70
CA VAL A 270 10.19 -13.13 22.25
C VAL A 270 10.71 -14.55 21.99
N LEU A 271 11.85 -14.93 22.59
CA LEU A 271 12.49 -16.24 22.39
C LEU A 271 11.70 -17.41 22.97
N GLN A 272 11.00 -17.24 24.10
CA GLN A 272 10.15 -18.28 24.68
C GLN A 272 8.83 -18.46 23.91
N ASN A 273 8.32 -17.41 23.28
CA ASN A 273 7.07 -17.44 22.53
C ASN A 273 7.26 -17.73 21.04
N PHE A 274 8.49 -17.91 20.55
CA PHE A 274 8.76 -18.17 19.13
C PHE A 274 8.00 -19.40 18.60
N ASP A 275 7.93 -20.48 19.36
CA ASP A 275 7.13 -21.68 19.02
C ASP A 275 5.62 -21.39 19.00
N SER A 276 5.15 -20.43 19.81
CA SER A 276 3.74 -20.06 19.91
C SER A 276 3.24 -19.23 18.72
N TYR A 277 4.14 -18.64 17.94
CA TYR A 277 3.81 -17.92 16.70
C TYR A 277 3.57 -18.86 15.51
N GLY A 278 3.70 -20.18 15.70
CA GLY A 278 3.46 -21.16 14.63
C GLY A 278 4.52 -21.15 13.53
N ILE A 279 5.72 -20.64 13.84
CA ILE A 279 6.87 -20.59 12.93
C ILE A 279 7.49 -22.00 12.86
N SER A 280 7.64 -22.55 11.66
CA SER A 280 8.31 -23.83 11.45
C SER A 280 9.83 -23.69 11.62
N THR A 281 10.52 -24.80 11.86
CA THR A 281 11.99 -24.82 11.93
C THR A 281 12.65 -24.20 10.69
N ASP A 282 12.11 -24.49 9.51
CA ASP A 282 12.65 -24.00 8.25
C ASP A 282 12.52 -22.48 8.11
N GLN A 283 11.44 -21.93 8.64
CA GLN A 283 11.21 -20.49 8.69
C GLN A 283 12.17 -19.82 9.66
N LEU A 284 12.36 -20.39 10.85
CA LEU A 284 13.31 -19.89 11.85
C LEU A 284 14.75 -19.89 11.30
N ALA A 285 15.15 -20.98 10.64
CA ALA A 285 16.47 -21.08 10.04
C ALA A 285 16.71 -20.06 8.92
N SER A 286 15.69 -19.83 8.08
CA SER A 286 15.76 -18.79 7.04
C SER A 286 15.90 -17.39 7.65
N LEU A 287 15.14 -17.08 8.71
CA LEU A 287 15.23 -15.79 9.42
C LEU A 287 16.60 -15.57 10.07
N LEU A 288 17.16 -16.60 10.71
CA LEU A 288 18.48 -16.52 11.34
C LEU A 288 19.59 -16.36 10.29
N LEU A 289 19.47 -17.01 9.13
CA LEU A 289 20.41 -16.84 8.03
C LEU A 289 20.43 -15.39 7.55
N ILE A 290 19.27 -14.77 7.38
CA ILE A 290 19.16 -13.35 6.97
C ILE A 290 19.79 -12.43 8.00
N ALA A 291 19.49 -12.63 9.29
CA ALA A 291 20.07 -11.82 10.36
C ALA A 291 21.61 -11.94 10.40
N ASN A 292 22.13 -13.15 10.20
CA ASN A 292 23.57 -13.40 10.13
C ASN A 292 24.21 -12.77 8.90
N LYS A 293 23.60 -12.90 7.70
CA LYS A 293 24.07 -12.27 6.46
C LYS A 293 24.18 -10.75 6.66
N GLN A 294 23.14 -10.12 7.21
CA GLN A 294 23.16 -8.68 7.52
C GLN A 294 24.22 -8.30 8.56
N SER A 295 24.40 -9.12 9.60
CA SER A 295 25.40 -8.87 10.64
C SER A 295 26.83 -8.97 10.11
N LEU A 296 27.09 -9.96 9.24
CA LEU A 296 28.37 -10.11 8.55
C LEU A 296 28.66 -8.91 7.65
N THR A 297 27.73 -8.55 6.77
CA THR A 297 27.87 -7.37 5.90
C THR A 297 28.14 -6.10 6.72
N SER A 298 27.34 -5.86 7.77
CA SER A 298 27.51 -4.69 8.63
C SER A 298 28.83 -4.70 9.41
N TRP A 299 29.30 -5.85 9.87
CA TRP A 299 30.58 -5.96 10.58
C TRP A 299 31.75 -5.56 9.68
N PHE A 300 31.71 -5.97 8.41
CA PHE A 300 32.74 -5.66 7.43
C PHE A 300 32.69 -4.22 6.92
N ASP A 301 31.50 -3.67 6.67
CA ASP A 301 31.34 -2.25 6.31
C ASP A 301 31.99 -1.33 7.37
N ASN A 302 31.82 -1.67 8.66
CA ASN A 302 32.43 -0.92 9.76
C ASN A 302 33.93 -1.24 9.97
N TYR A 303 34.42 -2.37 9.46
CA TYR A 303 35.84 -2.74 9.58
C TYR A 303 36.71 -1.88 8.66
N GLU A 304 36.24 -1.57 7.44
CA GLU A 304 36.93 -0.63 6.53
C GLU A 304 37.05 0.77 7.13
N ASP A 305 36.00 1.26 7.80
CA ASP A 305 35.99 2.55 8.51
C ASP A 305 36.94 2.57 9.73
N MET A 306 37.25 1.42 10.32
CA MET A 306 38.15 1.30 11.48
C MET A 306 39.64 1.27 11.12
N ILE A 307 39.97 0.96 9.86
CA ILE A 307 41.36 0.85 9.36
C ILE A 307 41.75 1.98 8.39
N ALA A 308 40.83 2.89 8.06
CA ALA A 308 41.05 4.12 7.30
C ALA A 308 41.42 5.32 8.20
#